data_AF-A0A945VZC8-F1
#
_entry.id   AF-A0A945VZC8-F1
#
_cell.length_a   1.000
_cell.length_b   1.000
_cell.length_c   1.000
_cell.angle_alpha   90.00
_cell.angle_beta   90.00
_cell.angle_gamma   90.00
#
_symmetry.space_group_name_H-M   'P 1'
#
loop_
_entity.id
_entity.type
_entity.pdbx_description
1 polymer ?
#
loop_
_entity_poly.entity_id
_entity_poly.type
_entity_poly.pdbx_seq_one_letter_code
_entity_poly.pdbx_strand_id
1 'polypeptide(L)'
;MPTPRVKNPRTSTTKNPDMETGIVHQSKHYGPVEVLEYIKANKVRVRFTESGTEIWGYSADIRNGRVKDPSIKKNVYKPRCPDDMGVGSIHKSNNYGSLVILKYNNAKSVDVRFILTGTLKSFTAGEIRRGEVKDPYYPKIWGVGFIGEGKYGKTRGNREHKRMNGVWTGILRRTCGDQHCGPYKNATICPEWHNFQNFAEWMQEKLDDGNGGLKEGFDVDKDFTVLGNKHYSPETCNFIPSKLNRFLTANTVSGELPHGVKLNNHIHKFQSRMKITNDEGEKEDVYLGLHNTLDEAFQAYKTAKEEYVKKEIQSHYNNGGLPEVVYYNMIKFRVVRNETLESKFGDFTVTEQK
;
A
#
# COMPACT_ATOMS: atom_id res chain seq x y z
N MET A 1 -63.38 30.75 -61.90
CA MET A 1 -62.46 30.55 -63.03
C MET A 1 -61.07 31.02 -62.62
N PRO A 2 -60.10 30.13 -62.32
CA PRO A 2 -58.73 30.56 -62.03
C PRO A 2 -57.96 30.82 -63.34
N THR A 3 -57.27 31.95 -63.42
CA THR A 3 -56.42 32.34 -64.54
C THR A 3 -55.17 31.44 -64.64
N PRO A 4 -54.74 31.04 -65.85
CA PRO A 4 -53.57 30.20 -66.01
C PRO A 4 -52.28 31.01 -65.77
N ARG A 5 -51.42 30.49 -64.90
CA ARG A 5 -50.07 31.01 -64.64
C ARG A 5 -49.20 30.76 -65.88
N VAL A 6 -48.84 31.85 -66.58
CA VAL A 6 -47.83 31.82 -67.64
C VAL A 6 -46.48 31.42 -67.03
N LYS A 7 -45.94 30.27 -67.45
CA LYS A 7 -44.58 29.87 -67.14
C LYS A 7 -43.63 30.62 -68.07
N ASN A 8 -42.88 31.59 -67.55
CA ASN A 8 -41.72 32.13 -68.26
C ASN A 8 -40.64 31.05 -68.36
N PRO A 9 -40.12 30.75 -69.56
CA PRO A 9 -38.97 29.87 -69.71
C PRO A 9 -37.72 30.59 -69.21
N ARG A 10 -37.07 30.08 -68.15
CA ARG A 10 -35.73 30.53 -67.77
C ARG A 10 -34.71 29.83 -68.65
N THR A 11 -34.37 30.44 -69.78
CA THR A 11 -33.08 30.23 -70.43
C THR A 11 -32.07 31.19 -69.79
N SER A 12 -31.12 30.64 -69.04
CA SER A 12 -29.90 31.35 -68.62
C SER A 12 -28.84 30.33 -68.26
N THR A 13 -28.21 29.74 -69.29
CA THR A 13 -26.88 29.14 -69.18
C THR A 13 -25.84 30.26 -69.09
N THR A 14 -25.85 31.00 -67.99
CA THR A 14 -24.71 31.83 -67.60
C THR A 14 -23.76 30.93 -66.83
N LYS A 15 -22.60 30.64 -67.43
CA LYS A 15 -21.49 29.93 -66.82
C LYS A 15 -21.11 30.72 -65.56
N ASN A 16 -21.30 30.15 -64.36
CA ASN A 16 -20.88 30.86 -63.15
C ASN A 16 -19.34 30.90 -63.15
N PRO A 17 -18.71 32.08 -63.00
CA PRO A 17 -17.25 32.22 -63.05
C PRO A 17 -16.55 31.45 -61.92
N ASP A 18 -17.26 31.21 -60.82
CA ASP A 18 -16.79 30.38 -59.70
C ASP A 18 -16.77 28.86 -60.01
N MET A 19 -17.18 28.43 -61.20
CA MET A 19 -17.20 27.03 -61.65
C MET A 19 -16.36 26.81 -62.90
N GLU A 20 -15.41 27.68 -63.18
CA GLU A 20 -14.44 27.47 -64.26
C GLU A 20 -13.43 26.37 -63.91
N THR A 21 -12.98 25.65 -64.94
CA THR A 21 -11.97 24.59 -64.78
C THR A 21 -10.69 25.16 -64.16
N GLY A 22 -10.15 24.47 -63.16
CA GLY A 22 -8.98 24.89 -62.37
C GLY A 22 -9.31 25.70 -61.11
N ILE A 23 -10.56 26.15 -60.93
CA ILE A 23 -10.95 26.84 -59.69
C ILE A 23 -11.02 25.85 -58.53
N VAL A 24 -10.39 26.22 -57.41
CA VAL A 24 -10.37 25.41 -56.19
C VAL A 24 -11.36 25.96 -55.16
N HIS A 25 -12.24 25.09 -54.68
CA HIS A 25 -13.16 25.33 -53.56
C HIS A 25 -12.70 24.58 -52.32
N GLN A 26 -13.21 24.96 -51.15
CA GLN A 26 -12.92 24.27 -49.89
C GLN A 26 -14.10 23.40 -49.45
N SER A 27 -13.89 22.10 -49.29
CA SER A 27 -14.84 21.22 -48.61
C SER A 27 -14.78 21.42 -47.10
N LYS A 28 -15.93 21.38 -46.43
CA LYS A 28 -16.02 21.53 -44.96
C LYS A 28 -15.25 20.46 -44.18
N HIS A 29 -15.04 19.29 -44.76
CA HIS A 29 -14.50 18.13 -44.04
C HIS A 29 -13.48 17.31 -44.82
N TYR A 30 -13.20 17.66 -46.07
CA TYR A 30 -12.44 16.80 -46.99
C TYR A 30 -11.38 17.59 -47.78
N GLY A 31 -11.02 18.79 -47.32
CA GLY A 31 -9.94 19.59 -47.91
C GLY A 31 -10.31 20.28 -49.23
N PRO A 32 -9.29 20.75 -49.98
CA PRO A 32 -9.48 21.51 -51.21
C PRO A 32 -9.94 20.65 -52.39
N VAL A 33 -10.84 21.21 -53.21
CA VAL A 33 -11.52 20.54 -54.30
C VAL A 33 -11.43 21.37 -55.57
N GLU A 34 -10.78 20.84 -56.59
CA GLU A 34 -10.58 21.50 -57.89
C GLU A 34 -11.72 21.16 -58.86
N VAL A 35 -12.25 22.17 -59.56
CA VAL A 35 -13.21 21.99 -60.64
C VAL A 35 -12.50 21.51 -61.90
N LEU A 36 -12.87 20.32 -62.39
CA LEU A 36 -12.33 19.77 -63.63
C LEU A 36 -13.21 20.11 -64.83
N GLU A 37 -14.53 20.00 -64.67
CA GLU A 37 -15.47 20.12 -65.79
C GLU A 37 -16.83 20.64 -65.31
N TYR A 38 -17.39 21.63 -66.01
CA TYR A 38 -18.74 22.12 -65.79
C TYR A 38 -19.64 21.83 -67.00
N ILE A 39 -20.65 20.99 -66.82
CA ILE A 39 -21.67 20.74 -67.85
C ILE A 39 -22.92 21.59 -67.56
N LYS A 40 -23.41 21.55 -66.31
CA LYS A 40 -24.57 22.31 -65.83
C LYS A 40 -24.60 22.34 -64.31
N ALA A 41 -25.47 23.15 -63.72
CA ALA A 41 -25.47 23.43 -62.28
C ALA A 41 -25.57 22.19 -61.36
N ASN A 42 -26.14 21.08 -61.81
CA ASN A 42 -26.23 19.82 -61.06
C ASN A 42 -25.27 18.72 -61.55
N LYS A 43 -24.36 19.05 -62.46
CA LYS A 43 -23.41 18.11 -63.06
C LYS A 43 -22.08 18.81 -63.30
N VAL A 44 -21.30 18.91 -62.23
CA VAL A 44 -19.95 19.47 -62.21
C VAL A 44 -18.98 18.37 -61.73
N ARG A 45 -17.92 18.10 -62.48
CA ARG A 45 -16.87 17.15 -62.11
C ARG A 45 -15.80 17.88 -61.32
N VAL A 46 -15.44 17.33 -60.17
CA VAL A 46 -14.43 17.90 -59.28
C VAL A 46 -13.48 16.83 -58.77
N ARG A 47 -12.25 17.23 -58.43
CA ARG A 47 -11.22 16.36 -57.84
C ARG A 47 -10.82 16.86 -56.46
N PHE A 48 -10.78 15.96 -55.47
CA PHE A 48 -10.16 16.24 -54.18
C PHE A 48 -8.64 16.24 -54.35
N THR A 49 -8.01 17.36 -54.04
CA THR A 49 -6.56 17.56 -54.28
C THR A 49 -5.69 16.60 -53.46
N GLU A 50 -6.10 16.27 -52.23
CA GLU A 50 -5.33 15.42 -51.32
C GLU A 50 -5.45 13.92 -51.62
N SER A 51 -6.63 13.43 -51.98
CA SER A 51 -6.86 12.02 -52.26
C SER A 51 -6.76 11.65 -53.75
N GLY A 52 -6.80 12.64 -54.63
CA GLY A 52 -6.95 12.46 -56.07
C GLY A 52 -8.34 11.96 -56.50
N THR A 53 -9.28 11.81 -55.56
CA THR A 53 -10.60 11.24 -55.85
C THR A 53 -11.46 12.21 -56.65
N GLU A 54 -12.12 11.69 -57.69
CA GLU A 54 -13.00 12.48 -58.54
C GLU A 54 -14.47 12.13 -58.33
N ILE A 55 -15.31 13.15 -58.25
CA ILE A 55 -16.76 12.99 -58.11
C ILE A 55 -17.52 13.94 -59.02
N TRP A 56 -18.80 13.62 -59.24
CA TRP A 56 -19.77 14.54 -59.83
C TRP A 56 -20.65 15.13 -58.73
N GLY A 57 -20.91 16.43 -58.78
CA GLY A 57 -21.71 17.14 -57.79
C GLY A 57 -22.47 18.35 -58.34
N TYR A 58 -23.26 18.96 -57.45
CA TYR A 58 -23.96 20.20 -57.73
C TYR A 58 -23.02 21.39 -57.49
N SER A 59 -23.01 22.35 -58.40
CA SER A 59 -22.30 23.64 -58.25
C SER A 59 -22.60 24.31 -56.91
N ALA A 60 -23.86 24.29 -56.46
CA ALA A 60 -24.24 24.83 -55.15
C ALA A 60 -23.57 24.09 -53.97
N ASP A 61 -23.44 22.77 -54.04
CA ASP A 61 -22.80 22.00 -52.97
C ASP A 61 -21.29 22.18 -52.96
N ILE A 62 -20.68 22.38 -54.14
CA ILE A 62 -19.25 22.70 -54.27
C ILE A 62 -18.95 24.04 -53.60
N ARG A 63 -19.71 25.10 -53.92
CA ARG A 63 -19.54 26.45 -53.31
C ARG A 63 -19.74 26.44 -51.81
N ASN A 64 -20.71 25.67 -51.35
CA ASN A 64 -21.03 25.57 -49.92
C ASN A 64 -20.14 24.56 -49.18
N GLY A 65 -19.15 23.95 -49.85
CA GLY A 65 -18.21 22.99 -49.26
C GLY A 65 -18.86 21.69 -48.78
N ARG A 66 -20.00 21.29 -49.36
CA ARG A 66 -20.78 20.10 -48.95
C ARG A 66 -20.41 18.82 -49.69
N VAL A 67 -19.50 18.90 -50.65
CA VAL A 67 -18.96 17.75 -51.38
C VAL A 67 -18.17 16.81 -50.47
N LYS A 68 -18.37 15.50 -50.63
CA LYS A 68 -17.79 14.45 -49.78
C LYS A 68 -16.81 13.62 -50.59
N ASP A 69 -15.65 13.33 -50.01
CA ASP A 69 -14.70 12.40 -50.59
C ASP A 69 -15.07 10.96 -50.18
N PRO A 70 -15.45 10.08 -51.12
CA PRO A 70 -15.80 8.69 -50.81
C PRO A 70 -14.58 7.84 -50.45
N SER A 71 -13.35 8.24 -50.80
CA SER A 71 -12.12 7.53 -50.43
C SER A 71 -11.76 7.73 -48.95
N ILE A 72 -12.18 8.86 -48.37
CA ILE A 72 -11.94 9.20 -46.97
C ILE A 72 -13.11 8.69 -46.12
N LYS A 73 -12.93 7.54 -45.49
CA LYS A 73 -13.86 7.06 -44.46
C LYS A 73 -13.85 8.06 -43.29
N LYS A 74 -14.96 8.80 -43.08
CA LYS A 74 -15.20 9.63 -41.88
C LYS A 74 -15.24 8.72 -40.64
N ASN A 75 -14.08 8.38 -40.09
CA ASN A 75 -13.85 8.01 -38.68
C ASN A 75 -12.41 7.54 -38.47
N VAL A 76 -11.46 8.47 -38.53
CA VAL A 76 -10.28 8.37 -37.67
C VAL A 76 -10.37 9.54 -36.70
N TYR A 77 -11.26 9.42 -35.71
CA TYR A 77 -11.22 10.28 -34.54
C TYR A 77 -9.90 10.00 -33.83
N LYS A 78 -8.87 10.83 -34.08
CA LYS A 78 -7.75 10.91 -33.14
C LYS A 78 -8.27 11.72 -31.95
N PRO A 79 -8.50 11.11 -30.77
CA PRO A 79 -8.87 11.89 -29.61
C PRO A 79 -7.80 12.96 -29.39
N ARG A 80 -8.19 14.22 -29.52
CA ARG A 80 -7.33 15.34 -29.10
C ARG A 80 -7.03 15.10 -27.62
N CYS A 81 -5.74 15.07 -27.27
CA CYS A 81 -5.33 14.98 -25.87
C CYS A 81 -5.95 16.17 -25.11
N PRO A 82 -6.69 15.93 -24.02
CA PRO A 82 -7.14 17.01 -23.14
C PRO A 82 -5.95 17.83 -22.64
N ASP A 83 -6.14 19.14 -22.46
CA ASP A 83 -5.06 20.06 -22.05
C ASP A 83 -4.45 19.65 -20.70
N ASP A 84 -5.26 19.16 -19.77
CA ASP A 84 -4.84 18.67 -18.47
C ASP A 84 -4.11 17.31 -18.51
N MET A 85 -4.16 16.60 -19.63
CA MET A 85 -3.57 15.27 -19.83
C MET A 85 -2.34 15.31 -20.75
N GLY A 86 -1.85 16.50 -21.08
CA GLY A 86 -0.59 16.68 -21.79
C GLY A 86 0.59 16.06 -21.04
N VAL A 87 1.62 15.64 -21.80
CA VAL A 87 2.87 15.14 -21.22
C VAL A 87 3.50 16.23 -20.34
N GLY A 88 3.93 15.85 -19.14
CA GLY A 88 4.50 16.78 -18.16
C GLY A 88 3.46 17.41 -17.22
N SER A 89 2.16 17.28 -17.50
CA SER A 89 1.12 17.74 -16.58
C SER A 89 1.20 17.02 -15.23
N ILE A 90 1.07 17.76 -14.14
CA ILE A 90 1.13 17.22 -12.78
C ILE A 90 -0.27 17.18 -12.18
N HIS A 91 -0.63 16.04 -11.61
CA HIS A 91 -1.88 15.85 -10.87
C HIS A 91 -1.61 15.41 -9.44
N LYS A 92 -2.50 15.77 -8.52
CA LYS A 92 -2.46 15.29 -7.13
C LYS A 92 -3.38 14.09 -6.99
N SER A 93 -2.89 13.03 -6.37
CA SER A 93 -3.74 11.97 -5.86
C SER A 93 -4.27 12.34 -4.46
N ASN A 94 -5.37 11.71 -4.07
CA ASN A 94 -6.00 11.95 -2.77
C ASN A 94 -5.15 11.43 -1.59
N ASN A 95 -4.27 10.47 -1.83
CA ASN A 95 -3.62 9.69 -0.75
C ASN A 95 -2.16 9.28 -1.02
N TYR A 96 -1.65 9.53 -2.22
CA TYR A 96 -0.40 8.92 -2.75
C TYR A 96 0.51 9.97 -3.40
N GLY A 97 0.44 11.21 -2.90
CA GLY A 97 1.25 12.32 -3.42
C GLY A 97 0.88 12.74 -4.85
N SER A 98 1.84 13.31 -5.56
CA SER A 98 1.66 13.85 -6.91
C SER A 98 2.23 12.90 -7.97
N LEU A 99 1.64 12.94 -9.16
CA LEU A 99 2.06 12.18 -10.33
C LEU A 99 2.24 13.11 -11.53
N VAL A 100 3.09 12.69 -12.45
CA VAL A 100 3.31 13.36 -13.74
C VAL A 100 2.81 12.47 -14.88
N ILE A 101 2.11 13.08 -15.85
CA ILE A 101 1.66 12.40 -17.06
C ILE A 101 2.87 12.16 -17.98
N LEU A 102 3.10 10.90 -18.36
CA LEU A 102 4.13 10.52 -19.30
C LEU A 102 3.59 10.39 -20.72
N LYS A 103 2.37 9.84 -20.86
CA LYS A 103 1.77 9.58 -22.17
C LYS A 103 0.25 9.46 -22.06
N TYR A 104 -0.47 10.15 -22.95
CA TYR A 104 -1.91 9.96 -23.12
C TYR A 104 -2.16 9.02 -24.30
N ASN A 105 -2.61 7.79 -24.03
CA ASN A 105 -3.00 6.85 -25.09
C ASN A 105 -4.47 7.09 -25.49
N ASN A 106 -5.35 7.17 -24.49
CA ASN A 106 -6.76 7.54 -24.62
C ASN A 106 -7.35 7.82 -23.22
N ALA A 107 -8.63 8.20 -23.15
CA ALA A 107 -9.29 8.53 -21.88
C ALA A 107 -9.31 7.38 -20.85
N LYS A 108 -9.12 6.13 -21.28
CA LYS A 108 -9.08 4.94 -20.40
C LYS A 108 -7.65 4.49 -20.07
N SER A 109 -6.64 5.05 -20.72
CA SER A 109 -5.24 4.65 -20.56
C SER A 109 -4.34 5.87 -20.69
N VAL A 110 -3.89 6.35 -19.55
CA VAL A 110 -2.94 7.45 -19.40
C VAL A 110 -1.80 6.94 -18.54
N ASP A 111 -0.60 6.92 -19.09
CA ASP A 111 0.60 6.45 -18.43
C ASP A 111 1.18 7.57 -17.58
N VAL A 112 1.48 7.26 -16.33
CA VAL A 112 1.89 8.22 -15.32
C VAL A 112 3.08 7.70 -14.53
N ARG A 113 3.82 8.63 -13.93
CA ARG A 113 4.85 8.35 -12.94
C ARG A 113 4.53 9.06 -11.63
N PHE A 114 4.46 8.33 -10.53
CA PHE A 114 4.39 8.93 -9.20
C PHE A 114 5.73 9.59 -8.86
N ILE A 115 5.69 10.84 -8.39
CA ILE A 115 6.90 11.65 -8.23
C ILE A 115 7.78 11.12 -7.09
N LEU A 116 7.18 10.71 -5.97
CA LEU A 116 7.92 10.27 -4.79
C LEU A 116 8.64 8.94 -5.00
N THR A 117 7.94 7.97 -5.57
CA THR A 117 8.39 6.56 -5.67
C THR A 117 8.99 6.23 -7.03
N GLY A 118 8.74 7.06 -8.06
CA GLY A 118 9.08 6.75 -9.44
C GLY A 118 8.19 5.67 -10.07
N THR A 119 7.17 5.19 -9.37
CA THR A 119 6.31 4.09 -9.83
C THR A 119 5.56 4.47 -11.11
N LEU A 120 5.64 3.58 -12.10
CA LEU A 120 4.96 3.72 -13.38
C LEU A 120 3.64 2.95 -13.37
N LYS A 121 2.55 3.64 -13.73
CA LYS A 121 1.21 3.05 -13.80
C LYS A 121 0.39 3.66 -14.92
N SER A 122 -0.67 2.97 -15.31
CA SER A 122 -1.65 3.49 -16.25
C SER A 122 -3.01 3.56 -15.57
N PHE A 123 -3.68 4.70 -15.72
CA PHE A 123 -5.02 4.94 -15.16
C PHE A 123 -5.95 5.54 -16.21
N THR A 124 -7.24 5.60 -15.90
CA THR A 124 -8.16 6.41 -16.69
C THR A 124 -7.97 7.90 -16.40
N ALA A 125 -8.20 8.76 -17.39
CA ALA A 125 -8.17 10.21 -17.21
C ALA A 125 -9.16 10.68 -16.12
N GLY A 126 -10.27 9.96 -15.95
CA GLY A 126 -11.26 10.24 -14.91
C GLY A 126 -10.73 9.97 -13.50
N GLU A 127 -10.04 8.85 -13.27
CA GLU A 127 -9.44 8.53 -11.98
C GLU A 127 -8.33 9.52 -11.60
N ILE A 128 -7.54 9.96 -12.59
CA ILE A 128 -6.49 10.97 -12.39
C ILE A 128 -7.13 12.29 -11.93
N ARG A 129 -8.15 12.78 -12.62
CA ARG A 129 -8.86 14.02 -12.26
C ARG A 129 -9.52 13.96 -10.89
N ARG A 130 -10.05 12.79 -10.50
CA ARG A 130 -10.64 12.57 -9.17
C ARG A 130 -9.60 12.30 -8.08
N GLY A 131 -8.32 12.12 -8.43
CA GLY A 131 -7.25 11.77 -7.50
C GLY A 131 -7.35 10.34 -6.93
N GLU A 132 -8.12 9.44 -7.56
CA GLU A 132 -8.40 8.08 -7.06
C GLU A 132 -7.30 7.06 -7.41
N VAL A 133 -6.26 7.52 -8.10
CA VAL A 133 -5.07 6.75 -8.45
C VAL A 133 -4.27 6.36 -7.21
N LYS A 134 -3.74 5.13 -7.22
CA LYS A 134 -3.04 4.53 -6.09
C LYS A 134 -1.63 4.16 -6.48
N ASP A 135 -0.69 4.56 -5.64
CA ASP A 135 0.69 4.11 -5.71
C ASP A 135 0.90 2.98 -4.67
N PRO A 136 1.15 1.73 -5.11
CA PRO A 136 1.39 0.62 -4.20
C PRO A 136 2.60 0.80 -3.27
N TYR A 137 3.57 1.63 -3.69
CA TYR A 137 4.87 1.78 -3.02
C TYR A 137 4.96 3.07 -2.20
N TYR A 138 3.90 3.87 -2.14
CA TYR A 138 3.89 5.09 -1.34
C TYR A 138 3.97 4.75 0.16
N PRO A 139 4.95 5.31 0.92
CA PRO A 139 5.20 4.97 2.31
C PRO A 139 4.17 5.61 3.24
N LYS A 140 2.94 5.11 3.17
CA LYS A 140 1.77 5.67 3.84
C LYS A 140 1.68 5.28 5.32
N ILE A 141 2.15 4.10 5.69
CA ILE A 141 1.97 3.53 7.03
C ILE A 141 3.17 3.94 7.87
N TRP A 142 2.94 4.82 8.85
CA TRP A 142 3.99 5.40 9.71
C TRP A 142 5.16 6.04 8.93
N GLY A 143 4.89 6.55 7.72
CA GLY A 143 5.89 7.22 6.87
C GLY A 143 6.96 6.30 6.27
N VAL A 144 6.86 4.98 6.47
CA VAL A 144 7.86 3.99 6.03
C VAL A 144 7.20 2.83 5.31
N GLY A 145 6.13 2.26 5.87
CA GLY A 145 5.47 1.08 5.33
C GLY A 145 4.58 1.38 4.13
N PHE A 146 4.59 0.46 3.16
CA PHE A 146 3.76 0.49 1.96
C PHE A 146 3.19 -0.90 1.65
N ILE A 147 2.12 -0.95 0.85
CA ILE A 147 1.39 -2.22 0.63
C ILE A 147 2.10 -3.13 -0.38
N GLY A 148 2.74 -2.53 -1.38
CA GLY A 148 3.37 -3.26 -2.49
C GLY A 148 2.35 -3.87 -3.45
N GLU A 149 2.86 -4.65 -4.42
CA GLU A 149 2.06 -5.38 -5.40
C GLU A 149 2.15 -6.88 -5.13
N GLY A 150 1.00 -7.52 -4.90
CA GLY A 150 0.96 -8.96 -4.66
C GLY A 150 -0.42 -9.46 -4.23
N LYS A 151 -0.47 -10.74 -3.83
CA LYS A 151 -1.70 -11.47 -3.49
C LYS A 151 -2.31 -11.05 -2.14
N TYR A 152 -1.53 -10.43 -1.25
CA TYR A 152 -1.95 -10.05 0.08
C TYR A 152 -2.62 -8.67 0.05
N GLY A 153 -3.92 -8.66 -0.25
CA GLY A 153 -4.70 -7.42 -0.42
C GLY A 153 -5.87 -7.26 0.54
N LYS A 154 -6.49 -6.06 0.48
CA LYS A 154 -7.78 -5.72 1.12
C LYS A 154 -8.98 -6.41 0.44
N THR A 155 -8.84 -7.68 0.06
CA THR A 155 -9.98 -8.42 -0.49
C THR A 155 -11.04 -8.49 0.60
N ARG A 156 -12.17 -7.84 0.36
CA ARG A 156 -13.32 -7.79 1.27
C ARG A 156 -13.74 -9.24 1.54
N GLY A 157 -13.32 -9.80 2.67
CA GLY A 157 -13.60 -11.20 3.04
C GLY A 157 -12.41 -12.00 3.56
N ASN A 158 -11.15 -11.61 3.29
CA ASN A 158 -10.00 -12.37 3.81
C ASN A 158 -9.64 -11.90 5.24
N ARG A 159 -10.15 -12.63 6.25
CA ARG A 159 -9.93 -12.36 7.67
C ARG A 159 -8.45 -12.45 8.04
N GLU A 160 -7.69 -13.34 7.40
CA GLU A 160 -6.27 -13.56 7.69
C GLU A 160 -5.41 -12.40 7.21
N HIS A 161 -5.57 -11.96 5.96
CA HIS A 161 -4.85 -10.80 5.44
C HIS A 161 -5.09 -9.55 6.30
N LYS A 162 -6.32 -9.37 6.82
CA LYS A 162 -6.64 -8.27 7.74
C LYS A 162 -5.87 -8.40 9.06
N ARG A 163 -5.76 -9.61 9.61
CA ARG A 163 -4.99 -9.87 10.83
C ARG A 163 -3.49 -9.64 10.59
N MET A 164 -2.92 -10.17 9.50
CA MET A 164 -1.53 -9.95 9.11
C MET A 164 -1.21 -8.45 8.99
N ASN A 165 -2.08 -7.69 8.32
CA ASN A 165 -1.92 -6.24 8.20
C ASN A 165 -1.99 -5.53 9.57
N GLY A 166 -2.84 -6.02 10.48
CA GLY A 166 -2.92 -5.50 11.86
C GLY A 166 -1.62 -5.71 12.64
N VAL A 167 -1.04 -6.91 12.55
CA VAL A 167 0.26 -7.23 13.18
C VAL A 167 1.38 -6.37 12.60
N TRP A 168 1.48 -6.33 11.26
CA TRP A 168 2.46 -5.51 10.54
C TRP A 168 2.39 -4.02 10.90
N THR A 169 1.18 -3.44 10.88
CA THR A 169 0.96 -2.03 11.28
C THR A 169 1.35 -1.80 12.74
N GLY A 170 1.13 -2.80 13.61
CA GLY A 170 1.55 -2.77 15.00
C GLY A 170 3.06 -2.76 15.17
N ILE A 171 3.81 -3.55 14.38
CA ILE A 171 5.28 -3.53 14.35
C ILE A 171 5.75 -2.15 13.89
N LEU A 172 5.26 -1.65 12.75
CA LEU A 172 5.64 -0.34 12.23
C LEU A 172 5.35 0.81 13.20
N ARG A 173 4.23 0.74 13.94
CA ARG A 173 3.97 1.73 15.00
C ARG A 173 5.11 1.74 16.02
N ARG A 174 5.54 0.56 16.49
CA ARG A 174 6.61 0.44 17.49
C ARG A 174 7.96 0.91 16.95
N THR A 175 8.28 0.57 15.70
CA THR A 175 9.61 0.79 15.11
C THR A 175 9.76 2.11 14.38
N CYS A 176 8.67 2.79 14.03
CA CYS A 176 8.72 4.03 13.24
C CYS A 176 7.93 5.18 13.89
N GLY A 177 6.90 4.87 14.68
CA GLY A 177 6.12 5.88 15.42
C GLY A 177 6.64 6.11 16.84
N ASP A 178 6.63 5.06 17.66
CA ASP A 178 6.92 5.11 19.09
C ASP A 178 8.41 4.85 19.41
N GLN A 179 9.27 4.80 18.39
CA GLN A 179 10.69 4.41 18.49
C GLN A 179 11.56 5.33 19.36
N HIS A 180 11.03 6.46 19.83
CA HIS A 180 11.74 7.45 20.61
C HIS A 180 11.44 7.38 22.11
N CYS A 181 10.45 6.59 22.54
CA CYS A 181 10.00 6.58 23.94
C CYS A 181 9.66 5.17 24.46
N GLY A 182 9.61 5.06 25.79
CA GLY A 182 9.16 3.86 26.49
C GLY A 182 9.95 2.59 26.13
N PRO A 183 9.29 1.42 26.09
CA PRO A 183 9.95 0.14 25.84
C PRO A 183 10.45 -0.02 24.40
N TYR A 184 9.96 0.79 23.46
CA TYR A 184 10.29 0.71 22.04
C TYR A 184 11.39 1.68 21.61
N LYS A 185 12.02 2.38 22.57
CA LYS A 185 13.17 3.23 22.28
C LYS A 185 14.25 2.44 21.53
N ASN A 186 14.63 2.92 20.35
CA ASN A 186 15.60 2.27 19.43
C ASN A 186 15.12 0.95 18.81
N ALA A 187 13.82 0.67 18.80
CA ALA A 187 13.28 -0.46 18.04
C ALA A 187 13.37 -0.17 16.54
N THR A 188 13.81 -1.17 15.76
CA THR A 188 14.02 -1.05 14.31
C THR A 188 13.35 -2.21 13.58
N ILE A 189 13.15 -2.07 12.28
CA ILE A 189 12.57 -3.10 11.40
C ILE A 189 13.46 -3.26 10.16
N CYS A 190 13.57 -4.47 9.62
CA CYS A 190 14.29 -4.72 8.39
C CYS A 190 13.60 -4.02 7.18
N PRO A 191 14.37 -3.53 6.19
CA PRO A 191 13.81 -2.83 5.03
C PRO A 191 12.82 -3.66 4.21
N GLU A 192 13.02 -4.98 4.17
CA GLU A 192 12.14 -5.90 3.44
C GLU A 192 10.71 -5.86 3.97
N TRP A 193 10.53 -5.68 5.28
CA TRP A 193 9.22 -5.56 5.93
C TRP A 193 8.63 -4.17 5.86
N HIS A 194 9.28 -3.21 5.18
CA HIS A 194 8.59 -1.98 4.76
C HIS A 194 7.50 -2.31 3.72
N ASN A 195 7.66 -3.39 2.96
CA ASN A 195 6.65 -3.91 2.06
C ASN A 195 5.73 -4.92 2.77
N PHE A 196 4.43 -4.63 2.83
CA PHE A 196 3.45 -5.54 3.42
C PHE A 196 3.42 -6.91 2.74
N GLN A 197 3.65 -7.01 1.42
CA GLN A 197 3.65 -8.30 0.73
C GLN A 197 4.73 -9.24 1.30
N ASN A 198 5.93 -8.73 1.51
CA ASN A 198 7.06 -9.50 2.03
C ASN A 198 6.79 -9.98 3.47
N PHE A 199 6.25 -9.09 4.31
CA PHE A 199 5.87 -9.46 5.67
C PHE A 199 4.76 -10.52 5.68
N ALA A 200 3.74 -10.36 4.83
CA ALA A 200 2.62 -11.30 4.77
C ALA A 200 3.03 -12.66 4.20
N GLU A 201 3.97 -12.70 3.27
CA GLU A 201 4.57 -13.94 2.76
C GLU A 201 5.34 -14.68 3.86
N TRP A 202 6.28 -14.02 4.52
CA TRP A 202 6.97 -14.58 5.68
C TRP A 202 6.00 -15.08 6.74
N MET A 203 4.95 -14.30 7.02
CA MET A 203 3.96 -14.67 8.02
C MET A 203 3.21 -15.93 7.60
N GLN A 204 2.79 -16.02 6.32
CA GLN A 204 2.12 -17.19 5.76
C GLN A 204 3.00 -18.44 5.80
N GLU A 205 4.27 -18.35 5.40
CA GLU A 205 5.21 -19.48 5.48
C GLU A 205 5.30 -20.04 6.90
N LYS A 206 5.40 -19.14 7.89
CA LYS A 206 5.39 -19.54 9.31
C LYS A 206 4.05 -20.15 9.76
N LEU A 207 2.92 -19.82 9.13
CA LEU A 207 1.64 -20.49 9.39
C LEU A 207 1.65 -21.92 8.84
N ASP A 208 2.18 -22.08 7.64
CA ASP A 208 2.16 -23.35 6.90
C ASP A 208 3.11 -24.38 7.52
N ASP A 209 4.20 -23.93 8.18
CA ASP A 209 5.14 -24.75 8.96
C ASP A 209 4.52 -25.42 10.20
N GLY A 210 3.25 -25.17 10.52
CA GLY A 210 2.55 -25.75 11.67
C GLY A 210 2.96 -25.17 13.03
N ASN A 211 4.00 -24.32 13.05
CA ASN A 211 4.54 -23.65 14.24
C ASN A 211 3.65 -22.47 14.67
N GLY A 212 2.57 -22.77 15.39
CA GLY A 212 1.88 -21.78 16.24
C GLY A 212 1.34 -20.56 15.49
N GLY A 213 0.68 -20.80 14.35
CA GLY A 213 0.22 -19.73 13.45
C GLY A 213 -0.70 -18.67 14.06
N LEU A 214 -1.37 -17.88 13.22
CA LEU A 214 -2.42 -16.89 13.53
C LEU A 214 -3.68 -17.47 14.22
N LYS A 215 -3.51 -18.61 14.89
CA LYS A 215 -4.34 -19.13 15.97
C LYS A 215 -4.51 -18.03 17.02
N GLU A 216 -5.68 -18.05 17.62
CA GLU A 216 -5.99 -17.19 18.74
C GLU A 216 -5.02 -17.50 19.89
N GLY A 217 -4.36 -16.46 20.44
CA GLY A 217 -3.42 -16.62 21.55
C GLY A 217 -1.93 -16.64 21.20
N PHE A 218 -1.51 -16.27 19.98
CA PHE A 218 -0.11 -16.04 19.61
C PHE A 218 0.16 -14.61 19.12
N ASP A 219 1.33 -14.07 19.46
CA ASP A 219 1.88 -12.78 19.03
C ASP A 219 3.14 -12.99 18.17
N VAL A 220 3.49 -12.02 17.32
CA VAL A 220 4.80 -11.95 16.65
C VAL A 220 5.72 -11.04 17.46
N ASP A 221 6.84 -11.59 17.94
CA ASP A 221 7.86 -10.81 18.64
C ASP A 221 9.29 -11.31 18.42
N LYS A 222 10.26 -10.43 18.68
CA LYS A 222 11.71 -10.65 18.53
C LYS A 222 12.40 -11.20 19.79
N ASP A 223 11.80 -10.93 20.95
CA ASP A 223 12.48 -11.03 22.25
C ASP A 223 12.74 -12.48 22.69
N PHE A 224 12.07 -13.44 22.05
CA PHE A 224 12.17 -14.86 22.36
C PHE A 224 13.27 -15.57 21.55
N THR A 225 13.74 -14.95 20.47
CA THR A 225 14.81 -15.49 19.62
C THR A 225 16.16 -14.92 20.00
N VAL A 226 16.20 -13.64 20.36
CA VAL A 226 17.41 -12.97 20.84
C VAL A 226 17.01 -12.03 21.98
N LEU A 227 17.31 -12.44 23.22
CA LEU A 227 16.94 -11.67 24.41
C LEU A 227 17.54 -10.26 24.35
N GLY A 228 16.69 -9.24 24.53
CA GLY A 228 17.10 -7.83 24.50
C GLY A 228 17.27 -7.24 23.10
N ASN A 229 17.05 -8.02 22.04
CA ASN A 229 17.06 -7.51 20.67
C ASN A 229 15.95 -6.49 20.45
N LYS A 230 16.23 -5.50 19.59
CA LYS A 230 15.30 -4.44 19.23
C LYS A 230 14.96 -4.41 17.75
N HIS A 231 15.50 -5.33 16.98
CA HIS A 231 15.30 -5.41 15.54
C HIS A 231 14.22 -6.43 15.16
N TYR A 232 13.22 -6.01 14.40
CA TYR A 232 12.17 -6.86 13.82
C TYR A 232 12.57 -7.30 12.40
N SER A 233 12.73 -8.61 12.21
CA SER A 233 13.15 -9.23 10.94
C SER A 233 12.74 -10.71 10.90
N PRO A 234 12.74 -11.37 9.71
CA PRO A 234 12.47 -12.80 9.60
C PRO A 234 13.32 -13.69 10.51
N GLU A 235 14.56 -13.30 10.77
CA GLU A 235 15.55 -14.04 11.55
C GLU A 235 15.35 -13.87 13.05
N THR A 236 14.80 -12.72 13.47
CA THR A 236 14.67 -12.37 14.88
C THR A 236 13.27 -12.62 15.41
N CYS A 237 12.25 -12.58 14.57
CA CYS A 237 10.86 -12.73 15.00
C CYS A 237 10.38 -14.17 14.94
N ASN A 238 9.54 -14.54 15.91
CA ASN A 238 8.83 -15.82 15.96
C ASN A 238 7.40 -15.63 16.47
N PHE A 239 6.56 -16.63 16.22
CA PHE A 239 5.26 -16.75 16.88
C PHE A 239 5.45 -17.24 18.32
N ILE A 240 4.88 -16.50 19.26
CA ILE A 240 5.01 -16.74 20.69
C ILE A 240 3.63 -16.69 21.37
N PRO A 241 3.38 -17.48 22.42
CA PRO A 241 2.10 -17.43 23.12
C PRO A 241 1.84 -16.02 23.71
N SER A 242 0.74 -15.37 23.33
CA SER A 242 0.40 -14.00 23.76
C SER A 242 0.30 -13.87 25.28
N LYS A 243 -0.16 -14.93 25.96
CA LYS A 243 -0.23 -15.02 27.43
C LYS A 243 1.16 -14.86 28.04
N LEU A 244 2.12 -15.62 27.52
CA LEU A 244 3.50 -15.58 27.98
C LEU A 244 4.20 -14.28 27.59
N ASN A 245 3.97 -13.78 26.37
CA ASN A 245 4.50 -12.49 25.93
C ASN A 245 4.05 -11.35 26.87
N ARG A 246 2.75 -11.31 27.19
CA ARG A 246 2.19 -10.33 28.13
C ARG A 246 2.77 -10.48 29.54
N PHE A 247 2.92 -11.71 30.02
CA PHE A 247 3.52 -11.98 31.33
C PHE A 247 4.96 -11.45 31.43
N LEU A 248 5.75 -11.56 30.36
CA LEU A 248 7.13 -11.07 30.33
C LEU A 248 7.20 -9.55 30.16
N THR A 249 6.29 -8.95 29.40
CA THR A 249 6.27 -7.50 29.11
C THR A 249 5.62 -6.64 30.20
N ALA A 250 4.78 -7.21 31.08
CA ALA A 250 4.08 -6.47 32.15
C ALA A 250 4.98 -5.86 33.25
N ASN A 251 6.31 -5.95 33.10
CA ASN A 251 7.32 -5.56 34.10
C ASN A 251 7.64 -4.06 34.08
N THR A 252 6.63 -3.20 34.16
CA THR A 252 6.91 -1.81 34.53
C THR A 252 7.34 -1.79 36.00
N VAL A 253 8.54 -1.26 36.27
CA VAL A 253 9.00 -1.00 37.64
C VAL A 253 8.11 0.12 38.17
N SER A 254 7.42 -0.14 39.27
CA SER A 254 6.63 0.87 39.97
C SER A 254 7.29 1.13 41.32
N GLY A 255 8.08 2.20 41.40
CA GLY A 255 8.76 2.63 42.62
C GLY A 255 10.20 2.13 42.76
N GLU A 256 10.74 2.22 43.96
CA GLU A 256 12.15 1.94 44.29
C GLU A 256 12.44 0.45 44.53
N LEU A 257 11.40 -0.37 44.69
CA LEU A 257 11.55 -1.80 44.96
C LEU A 257 11.58 -2.62 43.65
N PRO A 258 12.32 -3.74 43.62
CA PRO A 258 12.29 -4.68 42.51
C PRO A 258 10.87 -5.13 42.21
N HIS A 259 10.60 -5.37 40.93
CA HIS A 259 9.29 -5.85 40.49
C HIS A 259 8.92 -7.15 41.22
N GLY A 260 7.64 -7.28 41.60
CA GLY A 260 7.14 -8.41 42.38
C GLY A 260 7.33 -8.29 43.89
N VAL A 261 8.03 -7.26 44.38
CA VAL A 261 8.23 -7.01 45.80
C VAL A 261 7.52 -5.72 46.24
N LYS A 262 6.88 -5.77 47.41
CA LYS A 262 6.29 -4.61 48.08
C LYS A 262 6.66 -4.61 49.55
N LEU A 263 6.88 -3.44 50.14
CA LEU A 263 7.04 -3.33 51.59
C LEU A 263 5.66 -3.31 52.26
N ASN A 264 5.43 -4.19 53.23
CA ASN A 264 4.28 -4.10 54.10
C ASN A 264 4.65 -3.26 55.33
N ASN A 265 4.18 -2.02 55.35
CA ASN A 265 4.52 -1.04 56.37
C ASN A 265 4.01 -1.39 57.77
N HIS A 266 2.95 -2.21 57.90
CA HIS A 266 2.36 -2.55 59.19
C HIS A 266 3.19 -3.58 59.98
N ILE A 267 3.85 -4.48 59.27
CA ILE A 267 4.65 -5.57 59.86
C ILE A 267 6.14 -5.45 59.54
N HIS A 268 6.55 -4.38 58.85
CA HIS A 268 7.92 -4.10 58.43
C HIS A 268 8.61 -5.28 57.70
N LYS A 269 7.86 -5.97 56.83
CA LYS A 269 8.37 -7.10 56.04
C LYS A 269 8.16 -6.89 54.54
N PHE A 270 9.03 -7.49 53.74
CA PHE A 270 8.93 -7.49 52.29
C PHE A 270 8.00 -8.61 51.83
N GLN A 271 6.97 -8.24 51.09
CA GLN A 271 6.01 -9.15 50.51
C GLN A 271 6.35 -9.43 49.06
N SER A 272 6.44 -10.72 48.70
CA SER A 272 6.67 -11.18 47.34
C SER A 272 5.38 -11.70 46.72
N ARG A 273 5.06 -11.27 45.49
CA ARG A 273 3.88 -11.69 44.74
C ARG A 273 4.15 -11.69 43.23
N MET A 274 3.45 -12.54 42.50
CA MET A 274 3.41 -12.50 41.03
C MET A 274 1.98 -12.51 40.52
N LYS A 275 1.73 -11.83 39.41
CA LYS A 275 0.43 -11.86 38.72
C LYS A 275 0.53 -12.81 37.54
N ILE A 276 -0.29 -13.86 37.56
CA ILE A 276 -0.43 -14.77 36.42
C ILE A 276 -1.82 -14.60 35.81
N THR A 277 -2.01 -15.10 34.61
CA THR A 277 -3.33 -15.21 33.99
C THR A 277 -3.66 -16.68 33.92
N ASN A 278 -4.85 -17.09 34.39
CA ASN A 278 -5.30 -18.48 34.26
C ASN A 278 -5.79 -18.76 32.82
N ASP A 279 -6.22 -19.98 32.55
CA ASP A 279 -6.65 -20.38 31.21
C ASP A 279 -8.02 -19.79 30.81
N GLU A 280 -8.78 -19.29 31.78
CA GLU A 280 -10.03 -18.55 31.59
C GLU A 280 -9.79 -17.06 31.30
N GLY A 281 -8.53 -16.61 31.34
CA GLY A 281 -8.15 -15.22 31.10
C GLY A 281 -8.25 -14.31 32.33
N GLU A 282 -8.55 -14.87 33.49
CA GLU A 282 -8.62 -14.13 34.76
C GLU A 282 -7.23 -13.91 35.34
N LYS A 283 -7.05 -12.78 36.03
CA LYS A 283 -5.79 -12.44 36.68
C LYS A 283 -5.77 -13.02 38.08
N GLU A 284 -4.74 -13.82 38.37
CA GLU A 284 -4.52 -14.40 39.68
C GLU A 284 -3.29 -13.75 40.34
N ASP A 285 -3.45 -13.31 41.59
CA ASP A 285 -2.37 -12.80 42.43
C ASP A 285 -1.77 -13.96 43.26
N VAL A 286 -0.63 -14.48 42.83
CA VAL A 286 0.08 -15.55 43.53
C VAL A 286 0.95 -14.96 44.63
N TYR A 287 0.65 -15.33 45.87
CA TYR A 287 1.44 -14.95 47.04
C TYR A 287 2.66 -15.86 47.19
N LEU A 288 3.86 -15.26 47.25
CA LEU A 288 5.13 -15.98 47.29
C LEU A 288 5.80 -15.94 48.67
N GLY A 289 5.31 -15.09 49.58
CA GLY A 289 5.77 -15.05 50.96
C GLY A 289 5.92 -13.64 51.54
N LEU A 290 6.27 -13.64 52.82
CA LEU A 290 6.69 -12.48 53.60
C LEU A 290 8.11 -12.74 54.10
N HIS A 291 8.99 -11.81 53.85
CA HIS A 291 10.43 -11.96 54.04
C HIS A 291 10.96 -10.79 54.87
N ASN A 292 12.05 -11.02 55.60
CA ASN A 292 12.64 -9.98 56.44
C ASN A 292 13.52 -9.04 55.61
N THR A 293 14.07 -9.53 54.50
CA THR A 293 14.95 -8.75 53.63
C THR A 293 14.38 -8.60 52.23
N LEU A 294 14.80 -7.53 51.54
CA LEU A 294 14.45 -7.26 50.15
C LEU A 294 14.97 -8.36 49.22
N ASP A 295 16.16 -8.87 49.50
CA ASP A 295 16.84 -9.88 48.69
C ASP A 295 16.12 -11.23 48.78
N GLU A 296 15.68 -11.65 49.97
CA GLU A 296 14.86 -12.85 50.15
C GLU A 296 13.55 -12.75 49.36
N ALA A 297 12.85 -11.61 49.45
CA ALA A 297 11.59 -11.41 48.72
C ALA A 297 11.79 -11.39 47.20
N PHE A 298 12.86 -10.75 46.72
CA PHE A 298 13.20 -10.72 45.31
C PHE A 298 13.62 -12.09 44.81
N GLN A 299 14.39 -12.85 45.59
CA GLN A 299 14.80 -14.20 45.23
C GLN A 299 13.59 -15.14 45.14
N ALA A 300 12.63 -15.04 46.06
CA ALA A 300 11.36 -15.78 45.98
C ALA A 300 10.57 -15.44 44.70
N TYR A 301 10.49 -14.15 44.35
CA TYR A 301 9.86 -13.70 43.11
C TYR A 301 10.58 -14.24 41.87
N LYS A 302 11.91 -14.10 41.83
CA LYS A 302 12.77 -14.56 40.75
C LYS A 302 12.60 -16.05 40.50
N THR A 303 12.72 -16.87 41.54
CA THR A 303 12.55 -18.33 41.43
C THR A 303 11.18 -18.68 40.87
N ALA A 304 10.10 -18.16 41.48
CA ALA A 304 8.73 -18.46 41.05
C ALA A 304 8.45 -18.03 39.60
N LYS A 305 8.94 -16.85 39.21
CA LYS A 305 8.79 -16.34 37.84
C LYS A 305 9.54 -17.17 36.81
N GLU A 306 10.80 -17.52 37.08
CA GLU A 306 11.59 -18.35 36.17
C GLU A 306 11.00 -19.77 36.06
N GLU A 307 10.52 -20.35 37.15
CA GLU A 307 9.84 -21.65 37.15
C GLU A 307 8.53 -21.62 36.34
N TYR A 308 7.71 -20.58 36.53
CA TYR A 308 6.49 -20.40 35.75
C TYR A 308 6.77 -20.30 34.25
N VAL A 309 7.74 -19.47 33.85
CA VAL A 309 8.14 -19.33 32.42
C VAL A 309 8.61 -20.65 31.85
N LYS A 310 9.45 -21.40 32.58
CA LYS A 310 9.93 -22.72 32.15
C LYS A 310 8.79 -23.70 31.98
N LYS A 311 7.83 -23.73 32.92
CA LYS A 311 6.65 -24.60 32.86
C LYS A 311 5.77 -24.28 31.65
N GLU A 312 5.45 -23.01 31.41
CA GLU A 312 4.62 -22.61 30.27
C GLU A 312 5.30 -22.94 28.94
N ILE A 313 6.60 -22.63 28.82
CA ILE A 313 7.40 -22.93 27.61
C ILE A 313 7.48 -24.43 27.36
N GLN A 314 7.73 -25.24 28.39
CA GLN A 314 7.75 -26.71 28.26
C GLN A 314 6.40 -27.24 27.79
N SER A 315 5.30 -26.74 28.36
CA SER A 315 3.94 -27.13 27.95
C SER A 315 3.69 -26.82 26.48
N HIS A 316 3.99 -25.60 26.05
CA HIS A 316 3.81 -25.20 24.65
C HIS A 316 4.72 -25.98 23.68
N TYR A 317 5.96 -26.28 24.08
CA TYR A 317 6.89 -27.08 23.29
C TYR A 317 6.39 -28.52 23.11
N ASN A 318 5.95 -29.17 24.21
CA ASN A 318 5.40 -30.52 24.18
C ASN A 318 4.15 -30.64 23.28
N ASN A 319 3.38 -29.56 23.17
CA ASN A 319 2.19 -29.47 22.33
C ASN A 319 2.49 -29.08 20.86
N GLY A 320 3.77 -28.99 20.46
CA GLY A 320 4.19 -28.60 19.11
C GLY A 320 3.93 -27.13 18.77
N GLY A 321 3.71 -26.29 19.78
CA GLY A 321 3.34 -24.89 19.63
C GLY A 321 4.51 -23.91 19.61
N LEU A 322 5.76 -24.39 19.66
CA LEU A 322 6.96 -23.55 19.74
C LEU A 322 8.11 -24.09 18.89
N PRO A 323 8.79 -23.23 18.12
CA PRO A 323 10.07 -23.57 17.50
C PRO A 323 11.14 -23.93 18.54
N GLU A 324 12.02 -24.88 18.22
CA GLU A 324 13.12 -25.32 19.11
C GLU A 324 14.00 -24.17 19.59
N VAL A 325 14.36 -23.25 18.69
CA VAL A 325 15.19 -22.08 19.02
C VAL A 325 14.54 -21.22 20.11
N VAL A 326 13.23 -21.02 20.04
CA VAL A 326 12.47 -20.26 21.04
C VAL A 326 12.50 -20.99 22.38
N TYR A 327 12.25 -22.30 22.37
CA TYR A 327 12.28 -23.12 23.59
C TYR A 327 13.65 -23.05 24.30
N TYR A 328 14.75 -23.28 23.58
CA TYR A 328 16.09 -23.29 24.17
C TYR A 328 16.56 -21.92 24.68
N ASN A 329 16.12 -20.83 24.05
CA ASN A 329 16.40 -19.49 24.55
C ASN A 329 15.59 -19.19 25.81
N MET A 330 14.33 -19.58 25.83
CA MET A 330 13.45 -19.27 26.94
C MET A 330 13.70 -20.12 28.19
N ILE A 331 14.21 -21.35 28.07
CA ILE A 331 14.63 -22.13 29.24
C ILE A 331 15.84 -21.50 29.97
N LYS A 332 16.64 -20.71 29.23
CA LYS A 332 17.77 -19.92 29.74
C LYS A 332 17.34 -18.56 30.28
N PHE A 333 16.06 -18.18 30.18
CA PHE A 333 15.56 -16.92 30.74
C PHE A 333 15.92 -16.77 32.21
N ARG A 334 16.40 -15.58 32.59
CA ARG A 334 16.72 -15.22 33.97
C ARG A 334 16.10 -13.87 34.32
N VAL A 335 15.54 -13.77 35.51
CA VAL A 335 15.09 -12.49 36.05
C VAL A 335 16.29 -11.78 36.65
N VAL A 336 16.57 -10.59 36.13
CA VAL A 336 17.62 -9.71 36.62
C VAL A 336 16.99 -8.64 37.51
N ARG A 337 17.68 -8.28 38.60
CA ARG A 337 17.30 -7.13 39.41
C ARG A 337 17.61 -5.89 38.60
N ASN A 338 16.63 -4.99 38.43
CA ASN A 338 16.92 -3.65 37.93
C ASN A 338 17.63 -2.90 39.07
N GLU A 339 18.93 -3.11 39.19
CA GLU A 339 19.78 -2.17 39.92
C GLU A 339 19.82 -0.87 39.10
N THR A 340 19.96 0.24 39.81
CA THR A 340 19.86 1.62 39.32
C THR A 340 20.54 1.80 37.94
N LEU A 341 19.97 2.69 37.12
CA LEU A 341 20.17 2.94 35.68
C LEU A 341 21.59 3.02 35.07
N GLU A 342 22.68 2.65 35.75
CA GLU A 342 24.06 2.82 35.30
C GLU A 342 24.74 1.55 34.74
N SER A 343 24.18 0.33 34.86
CA SER A 343 24.88 -0.89 34.40
C SER A 343 24.50 -1.41 33.01
N LYS A 344 23.83 -0.61 32.16
CA LYS A 344 23.40 -1.06 30.82
C LYS A 344 24.49 -1.21 29.75
N PHE A 345 25.77 -1.10 30.11
CA PHE A 345 26.89 -1.48 29.24
C PHE A 345 27.93 -2.24 30.06
N GLY A 346 27.68 -3.54 30.25
CA GLY A 346 28.73 -4.49 30.59
C GLY A 346 29.34 -5.01 29.30
N ASP A 347 30.64 -4.77 29.13
CA ASP A 347 31.45 -5.06 27.95
C ASP A 347 31.24 -6.48 27.40
N PHE A 348 30.88 -6.55 26.11
CA PHE A 348 31.15 -7.75 25.31
C PHE A 348 32.64 -7.75 24.95
N THR A 349 33.48 -8.30 25.83
CA THR A 349 34.81 -8.76 25.41
C THR A 349 34.63 -10.04 24.61
N VAL A 350 34.82 -9.93 23.30
CA VAL A 350 35.02 -11.06 22.39
C VAL A 350 36.31 -11.75 22.79
N THR A 351 36.24 -12.91 23.44
CA THR A 351 37.35 -13.85 23.45
C THR A 351 37.27 -14.68 22.19
N GLU A 352 38.11 -14.34 21.21
CA GLU A 352 38.50 -15.26 20.14
C GLU A 352 39.13 -16.50 20.77
N GLN A 353 38.57 -17.67 20.50
CA GLN A 353 39.28 -18.93 20.68
C GLN A 353 39.90 -19.32 19.35
N LYS A 354 41.22 -19.52 19.42
CA LYS A 354 42.13 -19.97 18.36
C LYS A 354 41.74 -21.29 17.72
#